data_AF-A0A2D6UX12-F1
#
_entry.id   AF-A0A2D6UX12-F1
#
_cell.length_a   1.000
_cell.length_b   1.000
_cell.length_c   1.000
_cell.angle_alpha   90.00
_cell.angle_beta   90.00
_cell.angle_gamma   90.00
#
_symmetry.space_group_name_H-M   'P 1'
#
loop_
_entity.id
_entity.type
_entity.pdbx_description
1 polymer ?
#
loop_
_entity_poly.entity_id
_entity_poly.type
_entity_poly.pdbx_seq_one_letter_code
_entity_poly.pdbx_strand_id
1 'polypeptide(L)'
;MRSDVVETRYSSRKWVWVRELLLIAICYSCYSWVRNQFGSASVTSDTAYRNADYMIETERFFGLYFEPTLQSWFDSWVWFLRFWNIFYGTLHFVVTLGVLIYLFLRASDEYRKWRTIGLLTTGLALIGFALFPLMPPRLLGNCREVGACIDSPYIDTMAEYGGLWSFDSGLMESLSNQYAAMPSLHFAWALWSWLAIRKHITTKFGRFAIASYPPLTLFAIVVTANHYWIDALGGVVVLGVAHYLGVRLISWFDSVALRTRITADST
;
A
#
# COMPACT_ATOMS: atom_id res chain seq x y z
N MET A 1 -0.45 -2.10 54.77
CA MET A 1 -1.47 -2.37 53.73
C MET A 1 -1.21 -1.41 52.56
N ARG A 2 -0.22 -1.75 51.71
CA ARG A 2 0.22 -0.90 50.58
C ARG A 2 1.03 -1.80 49.64
N SER A 3 0.37 -2.60 48.81
CA SER A 3 1.06 -3.56 47.93
C SER A 3 0.36 -3.90 46.61
N ASP A 4 -0.77 -3.29 46.25
CA ASP A 4 -1.58 -3.87 45.16
C ASP A 4 -1.64 -3.02 43.87
N VAL A 5 -0.88 -1.92 43.79
CA VAL A 5 -0.96 -0.99 42.64
C VAL A 5 0.11 -1.23 41.56
N VAL A 6 1.09 -2.11 41.79
CA VAL A 6 2.27 -2.24 40.89
C VAL A 6 2.21 -3.45 39.95
N GLU A 7 1.38 -4.46 40.20
CA GLU A 7 1.37 -5.70 39.38
C GLU A 7 0.52 -5.67 38.10
N THR A 8 -0.32 -4.64 37.87
CA THR A 8 -1.21 -4.61 36.69
C THR A 8 -0.54 -4.16 35.39
N ARG A 9 0.66 -3.56 35.42
CA ARG A 9 1.34 -3.13 34.19
C ARG A 9 2.08 -4.25 33.46
N TYR A 10 2.52 -5.30 34.15
CA TYR A 10 3.42 -6.31 33.55
C TYR A 10 2.67 -7.44 32.81
N SER A 11 1.42 -7.77 33.17
CA SER A 11 0.64 -8.81 32.49
C SER A 11 0.11 -8.39 31.11
N SER A 12 0.08 -7.08 30.82
CA SER A 12 -0.49 -6.52 29.59
C SER A 12 0.35 -6.77 28.32
N ARG A 13 1.66 -7.02 28.45
CA ARG A 13 2.56 -7.18 27.28
C ARG A 13 2.39 -8.51 26.54
N LYS A 14 2.02 -9.61 27.23
CA LYS A 14 1.88 -10.93 26.59
C LYS A 14 0.70 -10.99 25.61
N TRP A 15 -0.38 -10.26 25.89
CA TRP A 15 -1.59 -10.25 25.06
C TRP A 15 -1.55 -9.26 23.89
N VAL A 16 -0.67 -8.26 23.95
CA VAL A 16 -0.51 -7.29 22.85
C VAL A 16 -0.02 -7.99 21.59
N TRP A 17 0.99 -8.86 21.68
CA TRP A 17 1.51 -9.59 20.52
C TRP A 17 0.50 -10.55 19.92
N VAL A 18 -0.28 -11.26 20.74
CA VAL A 18 -1.37 -12.13 20.27
C VAL A 18 -2.41 -11.33 19.50
N ARG A 19 -2.79 -10.14 20.00
CA ARG A 19 -3.71 -9.25 19.28
C ARG A 19 -3.13 -8.76 17.95
N GLU A 20 -1.85 -8.38 17.90
CA GLU A 20 -1.22 -7.94 16.65
C GLU A 20 -1.12 -9.11 15.65
N LEU A 21 -0.80 -10.33 16.09
CA LEU A 21 -0.80 -11.54 15.26
C LEU A 21 -2.20 -11.88 14.73
N LEU A 22 -3.24 -11.77 15.57
CA LEU A 22 -4.62 -11.95 15.13
C LEU A 22 -5.03 -10.88 14.11
N LEU A 23 -4.64 -9.62 14.30
CA LEU A 23 -4.89 -8.56 13.32
C LEU A 23 -4.20 -8.85 11.98
N ILE A 24 -2.94 -9.29 11.99
CA ILE A 24 -2.22 -9.70 10.79
C ILE A 24 -2.94 -10.87 10.11
N ALA A 25 -3.33 -11.89 10.88
CA ALA A 25 -4.04 -13.06 10.35
C ALA A 25 -5.41 -12.71 9.74
N ILE A 26 -6.16 -11.80 10.37
CA ILE A 26 -7.44 -11.29 9.84
C ILE A 26 -7.19 -10.50 8.56
N CYS A 27 -6.22 -9.58 8.55
CA CYS A 27 -5.91 -8.78 7.36
C CYS A 27 -5.44 -9.65 6.20
N TYR A 28 -4.59 -10.64 6.46
CA TYR A 28 -4.13 -11.60 5.46
C TYR A 28 -5.28 -12.47 4.93
N SER A 29 -6.18 -12.91 5.82
CA SER A 29 -7.37 -13.66 5.43
C SER A 29 -8.32 -12.82 4.57
N CYS A 30 -8.58 -11.56 4.95
CA CYS A 30 -9.38 -10.63 4.17
C CYS A 30 -8.74 -10.31 2.81
N TYR A 31 -7.43 -10.04 2.77
CA TYR A 31 -6.67 -9.87 1.53
C TYR A 31 -6.82 -11.09 0.63
N SER A 32 -6.58 -12.29 1.17
CA SER A 32 -6.66 -13.54 0.41
C SER A 32 -8.07 -13.79 -0.12
N TRP A 33 -9.10 -13.50 0.66
CA TRP A 33 -10.49 -13.60 0.23
C TRP A 33 -10.82 -12.62 -0.90
N VAL A 34 -10.50 -11.33 -0.74
CA VAL A 34 -10.74 -10.32 -1.79
C VAL A 34 -9.99 -10.68 -3.07
N ARG A 35 -8.72 -11.08 -2.97
CA ARG A 35 -7.91 -11.53 -4.11
C ARG A 35 -8.53 -12.72 -4.83
N ASN A 36 -8.98 -13.73 -4.09
CA ASN A 36 -9.53 -14.93 -4.70
C ASN A 36 -10.91 -14.69 -5.33
N GLN A 37 -11.67 -13.69 -4.87
CA GLN A 37 -13.00 -13.38 -5.39
C GLN A 37 -13.01 -12.30 -6.48
N PHE A 38 -12.09 -11.33 -6.41
CA PHE A 38 -12.11 -10.15 -7.29
C PHE A 38 -10.74 -9.83 -7.92
N GLY A 39 -9.76 -10.72 -7.76
CA GLY A 39 -8.45 -10.56 -8.37
C GLY A 39 -8.36 -11.15 -9.76
N SER A 40 -7.15 -11.14 -10.31
CA SER A 40 -6.82 -11.74 -11.61
C SER A 40 -7.13 -13.24 -11.74
N ALA A 41 -7.51 -13.91 -10.65
CA ALA A 41 -8.00 -15.29 -10.66
C ALA A 41 -9.49 -15.43 -11.03
N SER A 42 -10.28 -14.35 -10.97
CA SER A 42 -11.74 -14.37 -11.18
C SER A 42 -12.25 -13.30 -12.16
N VAL A 43 -11.48 -12.24 -12.37
CA VAL A 43 -11.80 -11.17 -13.33
C VAL A 43 -11.13 -11.47 -14.67
N THR A 44 -11.85 -11.25 -15.78
CA THR A 44 -11.28 -11.43 -17.13
C THR A 44 -10.32 -10.28 -17.47
N SER A 45 -9.28 -10.58 -18.24
CA SER A 45 -8.36 -9.55 -18.77
C SER A 45 -9.11 -8.46 -19.55
N ASP A 46 -10.16 -8.81 -20.30
CA ASP A 46 -11.03 -7.86 -21.03
C ASP A 46 -11.66 -6.81 -20.10
N THR A 47 -12.16 -7.21 -18.92
CA THR A 47 -12.79 -6.27 -17.97
C THR A 47 -11.76 -5.29 -17.42
N ALA A 48 -10.59 -5.81 -17.01
CA ALA A 48 -9.51 -4.98 -16.49
C ALA A 48 -8.91 -4.06 -17.57
N TYR A 49 -8.85 -4.53 -18.81
CA TYR A 49 -8.43 -3.76 -19.97
C TYR A 49 -9.39 -2.62 -20.29
N ARG A 50 -10.70 -2.84 -20.31
CA ARG A 50 -11.69 -1.77 -20.54
C ARG A 50 -11.56 -0.64 -19.50
N ASN A 51 -11.36 -1.00 -18.23
CA ASN A 51 -11.11 -0.01 -17.18
C ASN A 51 -9.81 0.78 -17.42
N ALA A 52 -8.77 0.12 -17.94
CA ALA A 52 -7.52 0.77 -18.32
C ALA A 52 -7.71 1.70 -19.52
N ASP A 53 -8.47 1.27 -20.54
CA ASP A 53 -8.79 2.06 -21.71
C ASP A 53 -9.55 3.34 -21.33
N TYR A 54 -10.59 3.24 -20.49
CA TYR A 54 -11.28 4.41 -19.94
C TYR A 54 -10.36 5.36 -19.16
N MET A 55 -9.42 4.81 -18.37
CA MET A 55 -8.45 5.62 -17.63
C MET A 55 -7.54 6.38 -18.60
N ILE A 56 -6.97 5.69 -19.59
CA ILE A 56 -6.08 6.25 -20.60
C ILE A 56 -6.80 7.33 -21.41
N GLU A 57 -8.03 7.08 -21.86
CA GLU A 57 -8.83 8.08 -22.58
C GLU A 57 -9.09 9.33 -21.72
N THR A 58 -9.41 9.13 -20.44
CA THR A 58 -9.60 10.23 -19.49
C THR A 58 -8.32 11.06 -19.33
N GLU A 59 -7.18 10.40 -19.18
CA GLU A 59 -5.88 11.09 -19.08
C GLU A 59 -5.53 11.84 -20.36
N ARG A 60 -5.76 11.23 -21.53
CA ARG A 60 -5.54 11.88 -22.83
C ARG A 60 -6.44 13.09 -23.00
N PHE A 61 -7.70 13.01 -22.57
CA PHE A 61 -8.65 14.12 -22.63
C PHE A 61 -8.15 15.33 -21.83
N PHE A 62 -7.56 15.11 -20.64
CA PHE A 62 -6.98 16.18 -19.83
C PHE A 62 -5.53 16.57 -20.21
N GLY A 63 -4.92 15.89 -21.18
CA GLY A 63 -3.51 16.10 -21.54
C GLY A 63 -2.52 15.64 -20.47
N LEU A 64 -2.91 14.68 -19.63
CA LEU A 64 -2.14 14.16 -18.50
C LEU A 64 -1.52 12.78 -18.78
N TYR A 65 -1.70 12.24 -19.98
CA TYR A 65 -1.16 10.94 -20.39
C TYR A 65 0.31 11.06 -20.84
N PHE A 66 1.22 11.22 -19.88
CA PHE A 66 2.66 11.43 -20.13
C PHE A 66 3.51 10.20 -19.79
N GLU A 67 2.94 9.19 -19.13
CA GLU A 67 3.69 8.03 -18.63
C GLU A 67 4.40 7.22 -19.72
N PRO A 68 3.84 7.00 -20.92
CA PRO A 68 4.59 6.32 -21.99
C PRO A 68 5.85 7.09 -22.37
N THR A 69 5.75 8.42 -22.48
CA THR A 69 6.90 9.27 -22.76
C THR A 69 7.93 9.17 -21.65
N LEU A 70 7.50 9.20 -20.39
CA LEU A 70 8.39 9.07 -19.25
C LEU A 70 9.13 7.72 -19.25
N GLN A 71 8.44 6.60 -19.50
CA GLN A 71 9.08 5.29 -19.59
C GLN A 71 10.08 5.25 -20.76
N SER A 72 9.68 5.77 -21.93
CA SER A 72 10.50 5.74 -23.16
C SER A 72 11.88 6.40 -23.02
N TRP A 73 12.02 7.37 -22.12
CA TRP A 73 13.32 7.99 -21.81
C TRP A 73 14.34 7.02 -21.24
N PHE A 74 13.88 5.88 -20.70
CA PHE A 74 14.70 4.90 -19.98
C PHE A 74 14.67 3.50 -20.59
N ASP A 75 14.02 3.28 -21.74
CA ASP A 75 13.89 1.95 -22.37
C ASP A 75 15.25 1.25 -22.58
N SER A 76 16.28 2.02 -22.94
CA SER A 76 17.63 1.48 -23.15
C SER A 76 18.45 1.32 -21.86
N TRP A 77 17.92 1.76 -20.71
CA TRP A 77 18.66 1.83 -19.44
C TRP A 77 18.30 0.63 -18.55
N VAL A 78 18.64 -0.57 -18.99
CA VAL A 78 18.26 -1.85 -18.35
C VAL A 78 18.57 -1.87 -16.84
N TRP A 79 19.77 -1.46 -16.43
CA TRP A 79 20.14 -1.45 -15.00
C TRP A 79 19.36 -0.43 -14.17
N PHE A 80 18.96 0.69 -14.79
CA PHE A 80 18.12 1.68 -14.15
C PHE A 80 16.72 1.13 -13.90
N LEU A 81 16.09 0.53 -14.92
CA LEU A 81 14.77 -0.10 -14.78
C LEU A 81 14.79 -1.26 -13.79
N ARG A 82 15.84 -2.10 -13.77
CA ARG A 82 16.03 -3.14 -12.75
C ARG A 82 16.10 -2.59 -11.33
N PHE A 83 16.83 -1.50 -11.12
CA PHE A 83 16.88 -0.83 -9.81
C PHE A 83 15.47 -0.41 -9.37
N TRP A 84 14.69 0.19 -10.28
CA TRP A 84 13.33 0.62 -9.97
C TRP A 84 12.35 -0.54 -9.78
N ASN A 85 12.48 -1.65 -10.51
CA ASN A 85 11.74 -2.88 -10.25
C ASN A 85 12.01 -3.40 -8.82
N ILE A 86 13.27 -3.41 -8.39
CA ILE A 86 13.67 -3.81 -7.03
C ILE A 86 13.10 -2.84 -6.01
N PHE A 87 13.26 -1.53 -6.23
CA PHE A 87 12.73 -0.50 -5.36
C PHE A 87 11.21 -0.67 -5.17
N TYR A 88 10.48 -0.77 -6.28
CA TYR A 88 9.06 -1.02 -6.34
C TYR A 88 8.68 -2.28 -5.56
N GLY A 89 9.32 -3.42 -5.86
CA GLY A 89 8.98 -4.72 -5.27
C GLY A 89 9.36 -4.90 -3.80
N THR A 90 10.23 -4.06 -3.22
CA THR A 90 10.79 -4.31 -1.87
C THR A 90 10.55 -3.21 -0.85
N LEU A 91 10.75 -1.94 -1.20
CA LEU A 91 10.82 -0.86 -0.22
C LEU A 91 9.50 -0.66 0.52
N HIS A 92 8.37 -0.86 -0.16
CA HIS A 92 7.05 -0.71 0.46
C HIS A 92 6.80 -1.72 1.58
N PHE A 93 7.41 -2.92 1.54
CA PHE A 93 7.37 -3.86 2.66
C PHE A 93 8.35 -3.45 3.76
N VAL A 94 9.61 -3.22 3.38
CA VAL A 94 10.71 -2.98 4.34
C VAL A 94 10.50 -1.70 5.14
N VAL A 95 10.15 -0.60 4.45
CA VAL A 95 9.96 0.70 5.09
C VAL A 95 8.71 0.70 5.96
N THR A 96 7.58 0.17 5.46
CA THR A 96 6.33 0.10 6.23
C THR A 96 6.50 -0.72 7.49
N LEU A 97 7.12 -1.91 7.39
CA LEU A 97 7.43 -2.75 8.56
C LEU A 97 8.39 -2.05 9.52
N GLY A 98 9.45 -1.41 9.00
CA GLY A 98 10.40 -0.64 9.80
C GLY A 98 9.74 0.50 10.57
N VAL A 99 8.82 1.24 9.94
CA VAL A 99 8.04 2.29 10.59
C VAL A 99 7.12 1.71 11.66
N LEU A 100 6.41 0.61 11.39
CA LEU A 100 5.56 -0.05 12.38
C LEU A 100 6.37 -0.52 13.60
N ILE A 101 7.51 -1.18 13.38
CA ILE A 101 8.42 -1.62 14.45
C ILE A 101 8.94 -0.41 15.24
N TYR A 102 9.36 0.65 14.56
CA TYR A 102 9.81 1.87 15.23
C TYR A 102 8.72 2.44 16.12
N LEU A 103 7.50 2.61 15.59
CA LEU A 103 6.39 3.16 16.35
C LEU A 103 6.05 2.27 17.55
N PHE A 104 6.04 0.94 17.36
CA PHE A 104 5.79 -0.01 18.42
C PHE A 104 6.82 0.09 19.56
N LEU A 105 8.11 0.20 19.22
CA LEU A 105 9.20 0.19 20.19
C LEU A 105 9.50 1.55 20.82
N ARG A 106 9.33 2.64 20.07
CA ARG A 106 9.84 3.98 20.41
C ARG A 106 8.76 5.06 20.48
N ALA A 107 7.57 4.83 19.92
CA ALA A 107 6.47 5.80 19.90
C ALA A 107 5.12 5.12 20.11
N SER A 108 5.00 4.37 21.21
CA SER A 108 3.82 3.53 21.53
C SER A 108 2.50 4.31 21.53
N ASP A 109 2.56 5.60 21.89
CA ASP A 109 1.39 6.48 21.93
C ASP A 109 0.82 6.76 20.54
N GLU A 110 1.67 6.71 19.51
CA GLU A 110 1.31 6.94 18.10
C GLU A 110 1.07 5.63 17.35
N TYR A 111 1.61 4.52 17.85
CA TYR A 111 1.49 3.21 17.21
C TYR A 111 0.04 2.83 16.94
N ARG A 112 -0.85 2.96 17.93
CA ARG A 112 -2.28 2.63 17.78
C ARG A 112 -2.92 3.44 16.65
N LYS A 113 -2.60 4.73 16.56
CA LYS A 113 -3.14 5.63 15.52
C LYS A 113 -2.69 5.20 14.14
N TRP A 114 -1.38 5.15 13.91
CA TRP A 114 -0.84 4.90 12.57
C TRP A 114 -1.09 3.47 12.10
N ARG A 115 -1.04 2.47 13.00
CA ARG A 115 -1.45 1.11 12.68
C ARG A 115 -2.90 1.05 12.21
N THR A 116 -3.85 1.65 12.94
CA THR A 116 -5.26 1.65 12.54
C THR A 116 -5.47 2.36 11.19
N ILE A 117 -4.80 3.49 10.97
CA ILE A 117 -4.87 4.20 9.67
C ILE A 117 -4.30 3.34 8.55
N GLY A 118 -3.16 2.66 8.78
CA GLY A 118 -2.54 1.76 7.79
C GLY A 118 -3.46 0.60 7.43
N LEU A 119 -4.07 -0.06 8.42
CA LEU A 119 -5.03 -1.15 8.21
C LEU A 119 -6.27 -0.69 7.44
N LEU A 120 -6.83 0.49 7.78
CA LEU A 120 -7.96 1.06 7.06
C LEU A 120 -7.59 1.45 5.63
N THR A 121 -6.39 1.99 5.41
CA THR A 121 -5.87 2.33 4.07
C THR A 121 -5.81 1.08 3.20
N THR A 122 -5.23 -0.01 3.72
CA THR A 122 -5.16 -1.29 3.01
C THR A 122 -6.55 -1.87 2.77
N GLY A 123 -7.44 -1.86 3.76
CA GLY A 123 -8.81 -2.37 3.61
C GLY A 123 -9.63 -1.60 2.57
N LEU A 124 -9.53 -0.27 2.53
CA LEU A 124 -10.19 0.56 1.53
C LEU A 124 -9.60 0.37 0.13
N ALA A 125 -8.28 0.17 0.02
CA ALA A 125 -7.64 -0.16 -1.26
C ALA A 125 -8.12 -1.51 -1.80
N LEU A 126 -8.30 -2.52 -0.93
CA LEU A 126 -8.87 -3.81 -1.32
C LEU A 126 -10.30 -3.69 -1.87
N ILE A 127 -11.12 -2.81 -1.28
CA ILE A 127 -12.45 -2.50 -1.84
C ILE A 127 -12.30 -1.84 -3.21
N GLY A 128 -11.35 -0.93 -3.37
CA GLY A 128 -11.02 -0.33 -4.67
C GLY A 128 -10.67 -1.37 -5.74
N PHE A 129 -9.76 -2.31 -5.42
CA PHE A 129 -9.38 -3.39 -6.35
C PHE A 129 -10.57 -4.26 -6.76
N ALA A 130 -11.51 -4.49 -5.84
CA ALA A 130 -12.69 -5.29 -6.12
C ALA A 130 -13.73 -4.55 -6.98
N LEU A 131 -13.89 -3.23 -6.76
CA LEU A 131 -14.87 -2.41 -7.47
C LEU A 131 -14.36 -1.92 -8.84
N PHE A 132 -13.05 -1.77 -8.98
CA PHE A 132 -12.42 -1.24 -10.18
C PHE A 132 -11.14 -2.03 -10.49
N PRO A 133 -11.25 -3.30 -10.94
CA PRO A 133 -10.10 -4.05 -11.39
C PRO A 133 -9.48 -3.34 -12.59
N LEU A 134 -8.23 -2.92 -12.47
CA LEU A 134 -7.56 -2.07 -13.43
C LEU A 134 -6.29 -2.74 -13.93
N MET A 135 -6.20 -2.92 -15.25
CA MET A 135 -5.00 -3.47 -15.87
C MET A 135 -3.85 -2.44 -15.82
N PRO A 136 -2.70 -2.77 -15.21
CA PRO A 136 -1.54 -1.88 -15.20
C PRO A 136 -0.95 -1.73 -16.61
N PRO A 137 -0.28 -0.60 -16.91
CA PRO A 137 0.21 -0.30 -18.26
C PRO A 137 1.12 -1.39 -18.86
N ARG A 138 1.95 -2.05 -18.03
CA ARG A 138 2.84 -3.14 -18.45
C ARG A 138 2.12 -4.36 -19.04
N LEU A 139 0.85 -4.57 -18.68
CA LEU A 139 0.08 -5.73 -19.14
C LEU A 139 -0.69 -5.46 -20.45
N LEU A 140 -0.74 -4.22 -20.93
CA LEU A 140 -1.42 -3.87 -22.17
C LEU A 140 -0.81 -4.61 -23.38
N GLY A 141 0.51 -4.56 -23.52
CA GLY A 141 1.26 -5.25 -24.59
C GLY A 141 1.60 -6.71 -24.29
N ASN A 142 1.25 -7.21 -23.10
CA ASN A 142 1.61 -8.56 -22.68
C ASN A 142 0.62 -9.58 -23.27
N CYS A 143 1.13 -10.62 -23.95
CA CYS A 143 0.30 -11.66 -24.57
C CYS A 143 0.18 -12.95 -23.75
N ARG A 144 0.59 -12.94 -22.48
CA ARG A 144 0.32 -14.03 -21.52
C ARG A 144 -1.14 -13.94 -21.04
N GLU A 145 -1.58 -14.94 -20.27
CA GLU A 145 -2.97 -15.10 -19.81
C GLU A 145 -3.56 -13.85 -19.10
N VAL A 146 -2.73 -13.10 -18.37
CA VAL A 146 -3.14 -11.91 -17.61
C VAL A 146 -3.05 -10.60 -18.41
N GLY A 147 -2.55 -10.62 -19.64
CA GLY A 147 -2.37 -9.41 -20.45
C GLY A 147 -3.46 -9.20 -21.51
N ALA A 148 -3.48 -8.02 -22.13
CA ALA A 148 -4.45 -7.68 -23.17
C ALA A 148 -3.99 -8.03 -24.60
N CYS A 149 -2.68 -8.26 -24.81
CA CYS A 149 -2.08 -8.53 -26.11
C CYS A 149 -2.47 -7.49 -27.20
N ILE A 150 -2.47 -6.21 -26.83
CA ILE A 150 -2.70 -5.11 -27.77
C ILE A 150 -1.40 -4.40 -28.14
N ASP A 151 -1.42 -3.58 -29.19
CA ASP A 151 -0.31 -2.67 -29.46
C ASP A 151 -0.22 -1.63 -28.35
N SER A 152 0.92 -1.57 -27.67
CA SER A 152 1.13 -0.77 -26.47
C SER A 152 2.52 -0.14 -26.48
N PRO A 153 2.66 1.14 -26.10
CA PRO A 153 3.96 1.79 -25.98
C PRO A 153 4.73 1.37 -24.71
N TYR A 154 4.13 0.59 -23.82
CA TYR A 154 4.74 0.21 -22.55
C TYR A 154 5.51 -1.11 -22.65
N ILE A 155 6.63 -1.15 -21.94
CA ILE A 155 7.44 -2.36 -21.74
C ILE A 155 7.08 -2.99 -20.40
N ASP A 156 6.86 -4.31 -20.39
CA ASP A 156 6.75 -5.08 -19.14
C ASP A 156 8.13 -5.30 -18.52
N THR A 157 8.64 -4.26 -17.86
CA THR A 157 9.99 -4.26 -17.27
C THR A 157 10.16 -5.35 -16.20
N MET A 158 9.06 -5.77 -15.56
CA MET A 158 9.07 -6.84 -14.57
C MET A 158 9.28 -8.20 -15.23
N ALA A 159 8.57 -8.47 -16.33
CA ALA A 159 8.74 -9.70 -17.09
C ALA A 159 10.05 -9.74 -17.89
N GLU A 160 10.51 -8.60 -18.43
CA GLU A 160 11.67 -8.54 -19.31
C GLU A 160 13.00 -8.51 -18.53
N TYR A 161 13.07 -7.72 -17.44
CA TYR A 161 14.33 -7.48 -16.75
C TYR A 161 14.41 -8.08 -15.35
N GLY A 162 13.27 -8.41 -14.74
CA GLY A 162 13.19 -8.93 -13.37
C GLY A 162 13.69 -7.97 -12.28
N GLY A 163 14.00 -8.54 -11.11
CA GLY A 163 14.66 -7.88 -9.98
C GLY A 163 15.67 -8.82 -9.28
N LEU A 164 16.25 -8.39 -8.13
CA LEU A 164 17.17 -9.20 -7.30
C LEU A 164 16.58 -10.56 -6.87
N TRP A 165 15.26 -10.63 -6.80
CA TRP A 165 14.50 -11.86 -6.68
C TRP A 165 13.89 -12.11 -8.04
N SER A 166 14.19 -13.26 -8.65
CA SER A 166 13.50 -13.66 -9.86
C SER A 166 12.01 -13.77 -9.54
N PHE A 167 11.22 -12.84 -10.07
CA PHE A 167 9.75 -12.93 -10.06
C PHE A 167 9.25 -14.14 -10.87
N ASP A 168 10.16 -14.89 -11.52
CA ASP A 168 9.95 -16.21 -12.15
C ASP A 168 9.55 -17.34 -11.19
N SER A 169 9.56 -17.13 -9.87
CA SER A 169 8.84 -18.06 -9.01
C SER A 169 7.34 -17.76 -9.15
N GLY A 170 6.66 -18.44 -10.08
CA GLY A 170 5.20 -18.34 -10.34
C GLY A 170 4.30 -18.48 -9.11
N LEU A 171 4.88 -18.75 -7.93
CA LEU A 171 4.28 -18.60 -6.62
C LEU A 171 3.89 -17.15 -6.28
N MET A 172 4.69 -16.12 -6.62
CA MET A 172 4.33 -14.73 -6.27
C MET A 172 3.33 -14.13 -7.26
N GLU A 173 3.42 -14.50 -8.55
CA GLU A 173 2.49 -14.09 -9.61
C GLU A 173 1.09 -14.68 -9.38
N SER A 174 0.99 -15.95 -8.97
CA SER A 174 -0.28 -16.61 -8.58
C SER A 174 -0.84 -16.17 -7.23
N LEU A 175 0.00 -15.55 -6.37
CA LEU A 175 -0.43 -15.02 -5.07
C LEU A 175 -0.74 -13.51 -5.10
N SER A 176 -0.46 -12.80 -6.20
CA SER A 176 -0.69 -11.36 -6.35
C SER A 176 -1.83 -11.06 -7.33
N ASN A 177 -2.70 -10.10 -6.99
CA ASN A 177 -3.74 -9.64 -7.91
C ASN A 177 -3.11 -8.76 -9.00
N GLN A 178 -3.01 -9.28 -10.23
CA GLN A 178 -2.38 -8.56 -11.35
C GLN A 178 -3.19 -7.33 -11.83
N TYR A 179 -4.48 -7.23 -11.47
CA TYR A 179 -5.37 -6.12 -11.82
C TYR A 179 -5.58 -5.12 -10.68
N ALA A 180 -4.72 -5.15 -9.64
CA ALA A 180 -4.80 -4.26 -8.48
C ALA A 180 -4.02 -2.94 -8.67
N ALA A 181 -4.13 -2.31 -9.85
CA ALA A 181 -3.44 -1.04 -10.10
C ALA A 181 -4.06 0.15 -9.33
N MET A 182 -5.40 0.28 -9.34
CA MET A 182 -6.09 1.39 -8.68
C MET A 182 -6.83 0.94 -7.41
N PRO A 183 -6.61 1.57 -6.25
CA PRO A 183 -5.66 2.65 -5.95
C PRO A 183 -4.24 2.14 -5.65
N SER A 184 -3.21 2.94 -5.89
CA SER A 184 -1.83 2.54 -5.64
C SER A 184 -1.52 2.40 -4.15
N LEU A 185 -1.52 1.15 -3.66
CA LEU A 185 -1.16 0.84 -2.28
C LEU A 185 0.33 1.09 -2.01
N HIS A 186 1.19 0.89 -3.02
CA HIS A 186 2.61 1.23 -2.97
C HIS A 186 2.80 2.71 -2.59
N PHE A 187 2.14 3.61 -3.33
CA PHE A 187 2.22 5.04 -3.04
C PHE A 187 1.55 5.39 -1.71
N ALA A 188 0.39 4.82 -1.41
CA ALA A 188 -0.32 5.06 -0.16
C ALA A 188 0.52 4.67 1.08
N TRP A 189 1.20 3.52 1.04
CA TRP A 189 2.09 3.07 2.11
C TRP A 189 3.36 3.91 2.22
N ALA A 190 3.91 4.39 1.10
CA ALA A 190 5.04 5.30 1.11
C ALA A 190 4.67 6.65 1.77
N LEU A 191 3.54 7.23 1.36
CA LEU A 191 2.99 8.46 1.94
C LEU A 191 2.64 8.27 3.43
N TRP A 192 2.00 7.15 3.79
CA TRP A 192 1.72 6.79 5.17
C TRP A 192 3.00 6.70 6.00
N SER A 193 4.04 6.04 5.48
CA SER A 193 5.32 5.86 6.18
C SER A 193 5.97 7.20 6.47
N TRP A 194 6.02 8.10 5.48
CA TRP A 194 6.51 9.46 5.67
C TRP A 194 5.71 10.22 6.72
N LEU A 195 4.38 10.25 6.61
CA LEU A 195 3.53 10.98 7.54
C LEU A 195 3.64 10.44 8.99
N ALA A 196 3.78 9.13 9.13
CA ALA A 196 3.86 8.45 10.43
C ALA A 196 5.17 8.76 11.17
N ILE A 197 6.30 8.77 10.46
CA ILE A 197 7.62 8.87 11.09
C ILE A 197 8.23 10.28 11.05
N ARG A 198 7.79 11.17 10.15
CA ARG A 198 8.47 12.46 9.89
C ARG A 198 8.75 13.30 11.14
N LYS A 199 7.88 13.26 12.14
CA LYS A 199 8.04 14.02 13.40
C LYS A 199 9.13 13.46 14.33
N HIS A 200 9.50 12.20 14.12
CA HIS A 200 10.50 11.49 14.91
C HIS A 200 11.92 11.58 14.29
N ILE A 201 12.03 12.10 13.07
CA ILE A 201 13.32 12.25 12.38
C ILE A 201 13.89 13.65 12.63
N THR A 202 15.04 13.70 13.30
CA THR A 202 15.69 14.96 13.71
C THR A 202 16.78 15.42 12.75
N THR A 203 17.46 14.50 12.06
CA THR A 203 18.56 14.82 11.14
C THR A 203 18.03 15.38 9.82
N LYS A 204 18.73 16.38 9.26
CA LYS A 204 18.38 16.97 7.95
C LYS A 204 18.36 15.90 6.85
N PHE A 205 19.39 15.05 6.83
CA PHE A 205 19.48 13.94 5.88
C PHE A 205 18.32 12.96 6.03
N GLY A 206 17.99 12.53 7.26
CA GLY A 206 16.88 11.61 7.49
C GLY A 206 15.53 12.21 7.05
N ARG A 207 15.30 13.50 7.33
CA ARG A 207 14.07 14.21 6.89
C ARG A 207 13.95 14.24 5.38
N PHE A 208 15.05 14.55 4.70
CA PHE A 208 15.10 14.53 3.24
C PHE A 208 14.84 13.11 2.70
N ALA A 209 15.53 12.10 3.23
CA ALA A 209 15.37 10.71 2.79
C ALA A 209 13.92 10.25 2.93
N ILE A 210 13.27 10.43 4.09
CA ILE A 210 11.88 10.01 4.25
C ILE A 210 10.90 10.85 3.42
N ALA A 211 11.15 12.15 3.24
CA ALA A 211 10.31 13.01 2.40
C ALA A 211 10.44 12.67 0.90
N SER A 212 11.61 12.19 0.47
CA SER A 212 11.83 11.72 -0.90
C SER A 212 11.16 10.38 -1.19
N TYR A 213 10.79 9.60 -0.16
CA TYR A 213 10.28 8.25 -0.35
C TYR A 213 8.98 8.20 -1.17
N PRO A 214 7.91 8.96 -0.85
CA PRO A 214 6.70 8.99 -1.69
C PRO A 214 6.93 9.41 -3.16
N PRO A 215 7.64 10.50 -3.49
CA PRO A 215 7.87 10.86 -4.89
C PRO A 215 8.77 9.86 -5.62
N LEU A 216 9.75 9.23 -4.94
CA LEU A 216 10.53 8.14 -5.54
C LEU A 216 9.65 6.91 -5.80
N THR A 217 8.69 6.59 -4.92
CA THR A 217 7.71 5.54 -5.17
C THR A 217 6.79 5.86 -6.35
N LEU A 218 6.30 7.10 -6.46
CA LEU A 218 5.52 7.53 -7.63
C LEU A 218 6.33 7.36 -8.92
N PHE A 219 7.57 7.82 -8.92
CA PHE A 219 8.45 7.63 -10.06
C PHE A 219 8.65 6.15 -10.39
N ALA A 220 8.94 5.33 -9.38
CA ALA A 220 9.16 3.89 -9.54
C ALA A 220 7.97 3.18 -10.19
N ILE A 221 6.76 3.42 -9.70
CA ILE A 221 5.56 2.72 -10.19
C ILE A 221 5.21 3.12 -11.63
N VAL A 222 5.46 4.38 -12.01
CA VAL A 222 5.17 4.89 -13.35
C VAL A 222 6.25 4.44 -14.34
N VAL A 223 7.53 4.62 -14.01
CA VAL A 223 8.64 4.28 -14.92
C VAL A 223 8.72 2.78 -15.22
N THR A 224 8.25 1.95 -14.29
CA THR A 224 8.16 0.48 -14.45
C THR A 224 6.82 0.01 -15.01
N ALA A 225 5.94 0.94 -15.42
CA ALA A 225 4.61 0.65 -15.97
C ALA A 225 3.73 -0.24 -15.06
N ASN A 226 3.95 -0.21 -13.75
CA ASN A 226 3.13 -0.94 -12.78
C ASN A 226 1.85 -0.19 -12.39
N HIS A 227 1.83 1.14 -12.57
CA HIS A 227 0.69 1.98 -12.26
C HIS A 227 0.61 3.17 -13.23
N TYR A 228 -0.61 3.65 -13.46
CA TYR A 228 -0.85 5.00 -13.98
C TYR A 228 -0.55 6.02 -12.89
N TRP A 229 -0.20 7.26 -13.25
CA TRP A 229 0.07 8.26 -12.20
C TRP A 229 -1.20 8.59 -11.39
N ILE A 230 -2.40 8.50 -11.99
CA ILE A 230 -3.69 8.68 -11.29
C ILE A 230 -3.89 7.62 -10.21
N ASP A 231 -3.31 6.42 -10.32
CA ASP A 231 -3.40 5.41 -9.26
C ASP A 231 -2.83 5.92 -7.94
N ALA A 232 -1.78 6.75 -8.00
CA ALA A 232 -1.21 7.40 -6.83
C ALA A 232 -2.18 8.42 -6.20
N LEU A 233 -2.95 9.15 -7.01
CA LEU A 233 -4.03 10.01 -6.50
C LEU A 233 -5.10 9.19 -5.79
N GLY A 234 -5.48 8.04 -6.35
CA GLY A 234 -6.35 7.07 -5.66
C GLY A 234 -5.77 6.66 -4.30
N GLY A 235 -4.46 6.41 -4.24
CA GLY A 235 -3.74 6.14 -2.99
C GLY A 235 -3.80 7.28 -1.98
N VAL A 236 -3.67 8.54 -2.42
CA VAL A 236 -3.84 9.73 -1.58
C VAL A 236 -5.24 9.81 -1.01
N VAL A 237 -6.26 9.64 -1.86
CA VAL A 237 -7.67 9.70 -1.45
C VAL A 237 -7.97 8.63 -0.41
N VAL A 238 -7.57 7.38 -0.67
CA VAL A 238 -7.79 6.27 0.26
C VAL A 238 -7.08 6.49 1.60
N LEU A 239 -5.82 6.94 1.59
CA LEU A 239 -5.12 7.27 2.82
C LEU A 239 -5.78 8.44 3.57
N GLY A 240 -6.25 9.46 2.86
CA GLY A 240 -6.96 10.60 3.45
C GLY A 240 -8.25 10.19 4.15
N VAL A 241 -9.07 9.38 3.48
CA VAL A 241 -10.30 8.81 4.04
C VAL A 241 -9.98 7.91 5.24
N ALA A 242 -8.99 7.02 5.11
CA ALA A 242 -8.55 6.16 6.20
C ALA A 242 -8.04 6.95 7.41
N HIS A 243 -7.31 8.04 7.17
CA HIS A 243 -6.83 8.93 8.23
C HIS A 243 -8.00 9.59 8.96
N TYR A 244 -8.98 10.14 8.23
CA TYR A 244 -10.19 10.73 8.81
C TYR A 244 -10.98 9.71 9.64
N LEU A 245 -11.31 8.55 9.05
CA LEU A 245 -12.05 7.49 9.73
C LEU A 245 -11.29 6.94 10.93
N GLY A 246 -9.98 6.71 10.79
CA GLY A 246 -9.13 6.17 11.84
C GLY A 246 -9.06 7.09 13.07
N VAL A 247 -8.89 8.40 12.86
CA VAL A 247 -8.90 9.38 13.96
C VAL A 247 -10.27 9.41 14.65
N ARG A 248 -11.37 9.41 13.88
CA ARG A 248 -12.73 9.40 14.45
C ARG A 248 -13.00 8.13 15.25
N LEU A 249 -12.64 6.97 14.70
CA LEU A 249 -12.82 5.68 15.35
C LEU A 249 -12.08 5.61 16.69
N ILE A 250 -10.82 6.06 16.72
CA ILE A 250 -10.02 6.09 17.95
C ILE A 250 -10.64 7.03 18.99
N SER A 251 -11.00 8.26 18.58
CA SER A 251 -11.60 9.25 19.47
C SER A 251 -12.93 8.76 20.07
N TRP A 252 -13.74 8.04 19.28
CA TRP A 252 -15.00 7.47 19.74
C TRP A 252 -14.76 6.39 20.80
N PHE A 253 -13.85 5.44 20.55
CA PHE A 253 -13.50 4.41 21.54
C PHE A 253 -12.95 4.99 22.83
N ASP A 254 -12.10 6.01 22.74
CA ASP A 254 -11.53 6.66 23.93
C ASP A 254 -12.63 7.39 24.72
N SER A 255 -13.60 8.01 24.04
CA SER A 255 -14.77 8.65 24.67
C SER A 255 -15.67 7.63 25.38
N VAL A 256 -15.91 6.46 24.77
CA VAL A 256 -16.70 5.38 25.38
C VAL A 256 -16.00 4.81 26.62
N ALA A 257 -14.68 4.57 26.52
CA ALA A 257 -13.89 4.04 27.64
C ALA A 257 -13.82 5.01 28.84
N LEU A 258 -13.81 6.32 28.59
CA LEU A 258 -13.88 7.32 29.66
C LEU A 258 -15.25 7.30 30.35
N ARG A 259 -16.35 7.20 29.59
CA ARG A 259 -17.70 7.14 30.16
C ARG A 259 -17.91 5.92 31.05
N THR A 260 -17.45 4.74 30.63
CA THR A 260 -17.60 3.50 31.42
C THR A 260 -16.76 3.49 32.70
N ARG A 261 -15.60 4.16 32.72
CA ARG A 261 -14.80 4.34 33.95
C ARG A 261 -15.48 5.27 34.95
N ILE A 262 -16.00 6.41 34.49
CA ILE A 262 -16.72 7.35 35.37
C ILE A 262 -17.93 6.66 36.02
N THR A 263 -18.68 5.85 35.27
CA THR A 263 -19.83 5.13 35.84
C THR A 263 -19.43 4.10 36.89
N ALA A 264 -18.28 3.43 36.72
CA ALA A 264 -17.80 2.42 37.66
C ALA A 264 -17.24 3.02 38.96
N ASP A 265 -16.62 4.21 38.90
CA ASP A 265 -16.11 4.90 40.10
C ASP A 265 -17.24 5.60 40.89
N SER A 266 -18.44 5.75 40.31
CA SER A 266 -19.62 6.39 40.93
C SER A 266 -20.59 5.43 41.62
N THR A 267 -20.30 4.13 41.61
CA THR A 267 -21.11 3.04 42.21
C THR A 267 -20.32 2.35 43.31
#